data_AF-A0A920DXI6-F1
#
_entry.id   AF-A0A920DXI6-F1
#
_cell.length_a   1.000
_cell.length_b   1.000
_cell.length_c   1.000
_cell.angle_alpha   90.00
_cell.angle_beta   90.00
_cell.angle_gamma   90.00
#
_symmetry.space_group_name_H-M   'P 1'
#
loop_
_entity.id
_entity.type
_entity.pdbx_description
1 polymer ?
#
loop_
_entity_poly.entity_id
_entity_poly.type
_entity_poly.pdbx_seq_one_letter_code
_entity_poly.pdbx_strand_id
1 'polypeptide(L)' 'MGPIICYESVYGSFVGGYVRNGAEFLAVMTNDAWWGTTPGHRQLLSYTKLRAIETRLPIVRSANSAYQQ' A
#
# COMPACT_ATOMS: atom_id res chain seq x y z
N MET A 1 2.55 13.27 5.77
CA MET A 1 2.02 12.12 4.99
C MET A 1 3.18 11.28 4.44
N GLY A 2 3.02 9.97 4.31
CA GLY A 2 3.99 9.07 3.66
C GLY A 2 3.43 8.48 2.35
N PRO A 3 3.90 8.92 1.17
CA PRO A 3 3.43 8.37 -0.11
C PRO A 3 4.03 6.98 -0.37
N ILE A 4 3.22 6.06 -0.88
CA ILE A 4 3.63 4.69 -1.23
C ILE A 4 3.06 4.36 -2.61
N ILE A 5 3.93 4.12 -3.58
CA ILE A 5 3.56 3.86 -4.96
C ILE A 5 3.57 2.36 -5.22
N CYS A 6 2.39 1.81 -5.53
CA CYS A 6 2.18 0.45 -6.01
C CYS A 6 2.90 -0.60 -5.14
N TYR A 7 4.01 -1.12 -5.64
CA TYR A 7 4.77 -2.23 -5.06
C TYR A 7 5.58 -1.86 -3.81
N GLU A 8 5.78 -0.57 -3.54
CA GLU A 8 6.59 -0.10 -2.41
C GLU A 8 6.05 -0.54 -1.04
N SER A 9 4.74 -0.81 -0.96
CA SER A 9 4.06 -1.26 0.28
C SER A 9 4.57 -2.60 0.80
N VAL A 10 5.26 -3.39 -0.03
CA VAL A 10 5.89 -4.67 0.36
C VAL A 10 7.17 -4.44 1.18
N TYR A 11 7.86 -3.31 1.01
CA TYR A 11 9.14 -3.02 1.66
C TYR A 11 8.94 -2.27 2.97
N GLY A 12 8.87 -3.01 4.08
CA GLY A 12 8.55 -2.43 5.37
C GLY A 12 9.55 -1.40 5.92
N SER A 13 10.84 -1.61 5.69
CA SER A 13 11.89 -0.68 6.12
C SER A 13 11.80 0.68 5.42
N PHE A 14 11.44 0.67 4.13
CA PHE A 14 11.18 1.85 3.31
C PHE A 14 9.97 2.62 3.85
N VAL A 15 8.83 1.94 4.03
CA VAL A 15 7.62 2.55 4.60
C VAL A 15 7.86 3.11 6.00
N GLY A 16 8.61 2.38 6.84
CA GLY A 16 9.01 2.83 8.17
C GLY A 16 9.90 4.08 8.15
N GLY A 17 10.57 4.39 7.03
CA GLY A 17 11.29 5.63 6.83
C GLY A 17 10.36 6.85 6.90
N TYR A 18 9.19 6.79 6.27
CA TYR A 18 8.20 7.87 6.35
C TYR A 18 7.70 8.10 7.77
N VAL A 19 7.47 7.01 8.52
CA VAL A 19 7.04 7.08 9.92
C VAL A 19 8.10 7.74 10.80
N ARG A 20 9.37 7.35 10.65
CA ARG A 20 10.49 7.99 11.37
C ARG A 20 10.64 9.47 11.02
N ASN A 21 10.24 9.86 9.82
CA ASN A 21 10.25 11.25 9.36
C ASN A 21 8.96 12.02 9.74
N GLY A 22 8.12 11.49 10.64
CA GLY A 22 6.97 12.20 11.19
C GLY A 22 5.70 12.11 10.34
N ALA A 23 5.54 11.10 9.49
CA ALA A 23 4.27 10.89 8.79
C ALA A 23 3.15 10.53 9.79
N GLU A 24 2.02 11.24 9.70
CA GLU A 24 0.82 10.97 10.52
C GLU A 24 -0.20 10.05 9.84
N PHE A 25 -0.04 9.82 8.53
CA PHE A 25 -0.81 8.86 7.75
C PHE A 25 -0.03 8.43 6.51
N LEU A 26 -0.41 7.29 5.93
CA LEU A 26 0.19 6.76 4.70
C LEU A 26 -0.83 6.80 3.55
N ALA A 27 -0.35 7.07 2.33
CA ALA A 27 -1.18 7.13 1.13
C ALA A 27 -0.65 6.13 0.10
N VAL A 28 -1.42 5.09 -0.20
CA VAL A 28 -1.08 4.06 -1.19
C VAL A 28 -1.79 4.36 -2.50
N MET A 29 -1.02 4.54 -3.57
CA MET A 29 -1.55 4.72 -4.94
C MET A 29 -1.06 3.56 -5.79
N THR A 30 -1.98 2.75 -6.32
CA THR A 30 -1.62 1.53 -7.06
C THR A 30 -2.45 1.37 -8.32
N ASN A 31 -1.86 0.73 -9.32
CA ASN A 31 -2.58 0.25 -10.49
C ASN A 31 -2.65 -1.27 -10.38
N ASP A 32 -3.77 -1.79 -9.89
CA ASP A 32 -3.96 -3.23 -9.72
C ASP A 32 -4.26 -3.93 -11.05
N ALA A 33 -4.51 -3.18 -12.14
CA ALA A 33 -4.74 -3.74 -13.47
C ALA A 33 -3.58 -4.61 -13.98
N TRP A 34 -2.34 -4.34 -13.53
CA TRP A 34 -1.16 -5.11 -13.90
C TRP A 34 -1.26 -6.60 -13.53
N TRP A 35 -2.14 -6.96 -12.59
CA TRP A 35 -2.29 -8.34 -12.11
C TRP A 35 -3.26 -9.18 -12.95
N GLY A 36 -4.07 -8.57 -13.83
CA GLY A 36 -5.11 -9.28 -14.56
C GLY A 36 -6.01 -10.10 -13.63
N THR A 37 -6.17 -11.39 -13.91
CA THR A 37 -6.98 -12.33 -13.10
C THR A 37 -6.20 -13.02 -11.97
N THR A 38 -4.92 -12.69 -11.80
CA THR A 38 -4.08 -13.30 -10.76
C THR A 38 -4.34 -12.66 -9.38
N PRO A 39 -4.05 -13.37 -8.27
CA PRO A 39 -4.34 -12.88 -6.92
C PRO A 39 -3.39 -11.76 -6.43
N GLY A 40 -2.46 -11.27 -7.25
CA GLY A 40 -1.44 -10.31 -6.82
C GLY A 40 -2.01 -9.01 -6.22
N HIS A 41 -3.13 -8.50 -6.74
CA HIS A 41 -3.82 -7.33 -6.16
C HIS A 41 -4.30 -7.58 -4.72
N ARG A 42 -4.76 -8.80 -4.40
CA ARG A 42 -5.16 -9.19 -3.03
C ARG A 42 -3.95 -9.31 -2.11
N GLN A 43 -2.83 -9.82 -2.63
CA GLN A 43 -1.59 -9.90 -1.87
C GLN A 43 -1.07 -8.49 -1.51
N LEU A 44 -1.06 -7.56 -2.49
CA LEU A 44 -0.72 -6.15 -2.26
C LEU A 44 -1.64 -5.46 -1.24
N LEU A 45 -2.95 -5.75 -1.29
CA LEU A 45 -3.89 -5.26 -0.27
C LEU A 45 -3.54 -5.81 1.12
N SER A 46 -3.17 -7.08 1.24
CA SER A 46 -2.74 -7.68 2.50
C SER A 46 -1.46 -7.02 3.05
N TYR A 47 -0.48 -6.73 2.19
CA TYR A 47 0.71 -5.97 2.61
C TYR A 47 0.37 -4.56 3.07
N THR A 48 -0.56 -3.88 2.39
CA THR A 48 -1.05 -2.56 2.83
C THR A 48 -1.65 -2.62 4.24
N LYS A 49 -2.46 -3.65 4.54
CA LYS A 49 -3.00 -3.87 5.89
C LYS A 49 -1.90 -4.12 6.93
N LEU A 50 -0.88 -4.91 6.59
CA LEU A 50 0.27 -5.13 7.47
C LEU A 50 1.01 -3.82 7.77
N ARG A 51 1.19 -2.94 6.78
CA ARG A 51 1.79 -1.61 7.01
C ARG A 51 0.99 -0.80 8.04
N ALA A 52 -0.34 -0.83 7.96
CA ALA A 52 -1.19 -0.12 8.93
C ALA A 52 -1.00 -0.66 10.35
N ILE A 53 -0.98 -1.99 10.50
CA ILE A 53 -0.79 -2.66 11.80
C ILE A 53 0.58 -2.32 12.39
N GLU A 54 1.65 -2.44 11.60
CA GLU A 54 3.01 -2.23 12.08
C GLU A 54 3.30 -0.79 12.47
N THR A 55 2.70 0.17 11.76
CA THR A 55 2.98 1.61 11.97
C THR A 55 1.97 2.27 12.90
N ARG A 56 0.82 1.64 13.16
CA ARG A 56 -0.33 2.22 13.87
C ARG A 56 -0.81 3.55 13.26
N LEU A 57 -0.61 3.74 11.96
CA LEU A 57 -1.07 4.91 11.24
C LEU A 57 -2.27 4.58 10.35
N PRO A 58 -3.20 5.52 10.17
CA PRO A 58 -4.23 5.37 9.15
C PRO A 58 -3.60 5.31 7.75
N ILE A 59 -4.22 4.50 6.89
CA ILE A 59 -3.82 4.38 5.49
C ILE A 59 -5.02 4.68 4.58
N VAL A 60 -4.82 5.60 3.65
CA VAL A 60 -5.74 5.82 2.53
C VAL A 60 -5.18 5.11 1.30
N ARG A 61 -5.98 4.27 0.65
CA ARG A 61 -5.55 3.50 -0.53
C ARG A 61 -6.47 3.78 -1.71
N SER A 62 -5.89 4.28 -2.80
CA SER A 62 -6.56 4.41 -4.09
C SER A 62 -5.96 3.41 -5.07
N ALA A 63 -6.83 2.65 -5.73
CA ALA A 63 -6.43 1.67 -6.72
C ALA A 63 -7.24 1.81 -7.99
N ASN A 64 -6.54 1.81 -9.12
CA ASN A 64 -7.16 1.54 -10.41
C ASN A 64 -7.21 0.03 -10.63
N SER A 65 -8.40 -0.49 -10.92
CA SER A 65 -8.61 -1.91 -11.22
C SER A 65 -9.27 -2.02 -12.59
N ALA A 66 -8.57 -2.59 -13.59
CA ALA A 66 -9.14 -2.74 -14.93
C ALA A 66 -10.10 -3.93 -15.06
N TYR A 67 -10.29 -4.73 -14.01
CA TYR A 67 -11.26 -5.83 -13.97
C TYR A 67 -11.78 -5.97 -12.53
N GLN A 68 -13.05 -5.63 -12.32
CA GLN A 68 -13.82 -6.01 -11.14
C GLN A 68 -14.58 -7.29 -11.48
N GLN A 69 -14.26 -8.37 -10.78
CA GLN A 69 -15.25 -9.37 -10.39
C GLN A 69 -15.40 -9.28 -8.88
#